data_AF-A0A1Y3A419-F1
#
_entry.id   AF-A0A1Y3A419-F1
#
_cell.length_a   1.000
_cell.length_b   1.000
_cell.length_c   1.000
_cell.angle_alpha   90.00
_cell.angle_beta   90.00
_cell.angle_gamma   90.00
#
_symmetry.space_group_name_H-M   'P 1'
#
loop_
_entity.id
_entity.type
_entity.pdbx_description
1 polymer ?
#
loop_
_entity_poly.entity_id
_entity_poly.type
_entity_poly.pdbx_seq_one_letter_code
_entity_poly.pdbx_strand_id
1 'polypeptide(L)'
;MTKNNLPYLHPERLNIIFYHVYDTVGIYNSKQNFDDEKLTDFLTLLQAIQLFNYKHRHDDTRRLFFLLDGLFNFERNSQGTTIWLALILAIQDLYRFSDEKLVSVMKQVSVRK
;
A
#
# COMPACT_ATOMS: atom_id res chain seq x y z
N MET A 1 -9.43 -25.41 5.99
CA MET A 1 -8.47 -24.30 6.05
C MET A 1 -9.19 -23.07 6.59
N THR A 2 -8.74 -22.56 7.73
CA THR A 2 -9.35 -21.44 8.45
C THR A 2 -9.26 -20.14 7.64
N LYS A 3 -10.39 -19.43 7.50
CA LYS A 3 -10.56 -18.18 6.73
C LYS A 3 -9.80 -16.96 7.31
N ASN A 4 -8.79 -17.16 8.17
CA ASN A 4 -8.13 -16.11 8.95
C ASN A 4 -6.75 -15.67 8.41
N ASN A 5 -6.33 -16.14 7.23
CA ASN A 5 -4.93 -16.05 6.79
C ASN A 5 -4.57 -14.82 5.93
N LEU A 6 -4.96 -13.62 6.36
CA LEU A 6 -4.23 -12.41 5.95
C LEU A 6 -3.69 -11.74 7.21
N PRO A 7 -2.60 -12.27 7.80
CA PRO A 7 -1.96 -11.55 8.89
C PRO A 7 -1.63 -10.15 8.37
N TYR A 8 -2.02 -9.12 9.11
CA TYR A 8 -1.74 -7.69 8.87
C TYR A 8 -2.65 -6.87 7.92
N LEU A 9 -3.63 -7.46 7.21
CA LEU A 9 -4.51 -6.71 6.29
C LEU A 9 -5.99 -6.65 6.73
N HIS A 10 -6.25 -6.45 8.02
CA HIS A 10 -7.56 -6.01 8.51
C HIS A 10 -7.66 -4.48 8.47
N PRO A 11 -8.88 -3.91 8.49
CA PRO A 11 -9.08 -2.47 8.25
C PRO A 11 -8.20 -1.55 9.09
N GLU A 12 -8.05 -1.82 10.39
CA GLU A 12 -7.23 -1.01 11.30
C GLU A 12 -5.76 -0.95 10.86
N ARG A 13 -5.15 -2.10 10.56
CA ARG A 13 -3.74 -2.16 10.12
C ARG A 13 -3.55 -1.62 8.71
N LEU A 14 -4.51 -1.85 7.81
CA LEU A 14 -4.51 -1.22 6.50
C LEU A 14 -4.46 0.30 6.63
N ASN A 15 -5.29 0.87 7.51
CA ASN A 15 -5.28 2.31 7.75
C ASN A 15 -3.96 2.80 8.33
N ILE A 16 -3.34 2.06 9.25
CA ILE A 16 -1.99 2.39 9.75
C ILE A 16 -0.99 2.40 8.59
N ILE A 17 -0.95 1.34 7.79
CA ILE A 17 -0.06 1.23 6.62
C ILE A 17 -0.23 2.43 5.67
N PHE A 18 -1.48 2.78 5.31
CA PHE A 18 -1.76 3.90 4.41
C PHE A 18 -1.61 5.28 5.05
N TYR A 19 -1.69 5.40 6.38
CA TYR A 19 -1.34 6.63 7.07
C TYR A 19 0.14 7.01 6.84
N HIS A 20 1.00 5.99 6.76
CA HIS A 20 2.45 6.06 6.54
C HIS A 20 2.87 5.89 5.07
N VAL A 21 1.94 6.00 4.12
CA VAL A 21 2.20 5.84 2.68
C VAL A 21 3.27 6.81 2.13
N TYR A 22 3.44 7.98 2.76
CA TYR A 22 4.43 8.99 2.37
C TYR A 22 5.72 8.94 3.19
N ASP A 23 5.81 8.05 4.18
CA ASP A 23 6.99 7.89 5.05
C ASP A 23 8.07 7.03 4.37
N THR A 24 8.11 7.04 3.04
CA THR A 24 8.94 6.15 2.25
C THR A 24 10.42 6.43 2.51
N VAL A 25 11.17 5.36 2.84
CA VAL A 25 12.62 5.39 3.08
C VAL A 25 13.33 6.10 1.92
N GLY A 26 14.03 7.19 2.22
CA GLY A 26 14.75 8.01 1.24
C GLY A 26 13.99 9.24 0.70
N ILE A 27 12.74 9.47 1.11
CA ILE A 27 11.99 10.71 0.84
C ILE A 27 11.69 11.46 2.14
N TYR A 28 11.25 10.76 3.20
CA TYR A 28 11.02 11.33 4.53
C TYR A 28 11.48 10.37 5.64
N ASN A 29 12.35 10.82 6.55
CA ASN A 29 12.79 10.05 7.71
C ASN A 29 11.75 10.20 8.85
N SER A 30 10.70 9.37 8.87
CA SER A 30 9.87 9.23 10.06
C SER A 30 10.35 8.03 10.89
N LYS A 31 10.59 8.23 12.19
CA LYS A 31 10.77 7.10 13.11
C LYS A 31 9.39 6.54 13.40
N GLN A 32 9.09 5.38 12.85
CA GLN A 32 7.88 4.63 13.18
C GLN A 32 8.13 3.89 14.50
N ASN A 33 7.54 4.39 15.58
CA ASN A 33 7.55 3.74 16.88
C ASN A 33 6.15 3.18 17.16
N PHE A 34 5.85 2.00 16.60
CA PHE A 34 4.69 1.23 17.06
C PHE A 34 5.11 0.34 18.23
N ASP A 35 4.20 0.12 19.17
CA ASP A 35 4.38 -0.87 20.25
C ASP A 35 4.35 -2.33 19.70
N ASP A 36 3.98 -2.51 18.42
CA ASP A 36 3.99 -3.79 17.70
C ASP A 36 5.22 -3.87 16.76
N GLU A 37 6.31 -4.48 17.25
CA GLU A 37 7.56 -4.69 16.49
C GLU A 37 7.31 -5.37 15.13
N LYS A 38 6.39 -6.34 15.08
CA LYS A 38 6.09 -7.06 13.83
C LYS A 38 5.42 -6.15 12.81
N LEU A 39 4.57 -5.21 13.26
CA LEU A 39 3.96 -4.22 12.37
C LEU A 39 5.02 -3.25 11.83
N THR A 40 5.97 -2.83 12.66
CA THR A 40 7.08 -1.97 12.26
C THR A 40 7.94 -2.63 11.17
N ASP A 41 8.33 -3.89 11.38
CA ASP A 41 9.12 -4.65 10.39
C ASP A 41 8.35 -4.85 9.09
N PHE A 42 7.06 -5.19 9.21
CA PHE A 42 6.20 -5.38 8.06
C PHE A 42 6.01 -4.10 7.23
N LEU A 43 5.82 -2.95 7.90
CA LEU A 43 5.71 -1.67 7.22
C LEU A 43 7.04 -1.27 6.56
N THR A 44 8.17 -1.52 7.22
CA THR A 44 9.51 -1.32 6.64
C THR A 44 9.70 -2.13 5.37
N LEU A 45 9.30 -3.41 5.37
CA LEU A 45 9.33 -4.26 4.18
C LEU A 45 8.44 -3.69 3.06
N LEU A 46 7.20 -3.31 3.37
CA LEU A 46 6.28 -2.74 2.39
C LEU A 46 6.83 -1.45 1.78
N GLN A 47 7.45 -0.58 2.58
CA GLN A 47 8.05 0.67 2.11
C GLN A 47 9.28 0.43 1.22
N ALA A 48 10.09 -0.60 1.50
CA ALA A 48 11.19 -0.99 0.63
C ALA A 48 10.70 -1.43 -0.77
N ILE A 49 9.64 -2.26 -0.81
CA ILE A 49 9.01 -2.69 -2.06
C ILE A 49 8.32 -1.50 -2.76
N GLN A 50 7.64 -0.63 -2.00
CA GLN A 50 7.02 0.59 -2.50
C GLN A 50 8.05 1.48 -3.20
N LEU A 51 9.22 1.70 -2.60
CA LEU A 51 10.27 2.52 -3.20
C LEU A 51 10.76 1.92 -4.53
N PHE A 52 10.98 0.61 -4.56
CA PHE A 52 11.37 -0.09 -5.79
C PHE A 52 10.29 0.06 -6.88
N ASN A 53 9.04 -0.20 -6.53
CA ASN A 53 7.89 -0.08 -7.44
C ASN A 53 7.75 1.35 -7.98
N TYR A 54 7.88 2.35 -7.11
CA TYR A 54 7.80 3.76 -7.47
C TYR A 54 8.88 4.15 -8.49
N LYS A 55 10.11 3.64 -8.33
CA LYS A 55 11.25 3.98 -9.20
C LYS A 55 11.31 3.18 -10.51
N HIS A 56 10.78 1.96 -10.53
CA HIS A 56 11.09 1.01 -11.60
C HIS A 56 9.88 0.34 -12.25
N ARG A 57 8.66 0.49 -11.70
CA ARG A 57 7.46 -0.22 -12.18
C ARG A 57 6.31 0.73 -12.52
N HIS A 58 6.62 1.73 -13.35
CA HIS A 58 5.65 2.74 -13.77
C HIS A 58 4.47 2.15 -14.55
N ASP A 59 4.68 1.14 -15.39
CA ASP A 59 3.60 0.51 -16.16
C ASP A 59 2.62 -0.25 -15.26
N ASP A 60 3.14 -0.95 -14.24
CA ASP A 60 2.31 -1.67 -13.27
C ASP A 60 1.48 -0.72 -12.41
N THR A 61 2.09 0.38 -11.94
CA THR A 61 1.36 1.40 -11.17
C THR A 61 0.32 2.11 -12.04
N ARG A 62 0.60 2.36 -13.33
CA ARG A 62 -0.39 2.89 -14.27
C ARG A 62 -1.56 1.93 -14.49
N ARG A 63 -1.32 0.63 -14.58
CA ARG A 63 -2.41 -0.38 -14.63
C ARG A 63 -3.30 -0.28 -13.38
N LEU A 64 -2.69 -0.18 -12.20
CA LEU A 64 -3.43 -0.03 -10.94
C LEU A 64 -4.23 1.26 -10.85
N PHE A 65 -3.76 2.37 -11.44
CA PHE A 65 -4.53 3.60 -11.53
C PHE A 65 -5.91 3.32 -12.15
N PHE A 66 -5.95 2.69 -13.33
CA PHE A 66 -7.22 2.40 -14.00
C PHE A 66 -8.10 1.40 -13.24
N LEU A 67 -7.49 0.46 -12.51
CA LEU A 67 -8.23 -0.50 -11.68
C LEU A 67 -8.90 0.16 -10.47
N LEU A 68 -8.29 1.21 -9.91
CA LEU A 68 -8.65 1.76 -8.60
C LEU A 68 -9.12 3.21 -8.62
N ASP A 69 -9.11 3.90 -9.77
CA ASP A 69 -9.50 5.31 -9.91
C ASP A 69 -10.90 5.57 -9.31
N GLY A 70 -11.85 4.67 -9.58
CA GLY A 70 -13.22 4.75 -9.05
C GLY A 70 -13.36 4.51 -7.55
N LEU A 71 -12.29 4.11 -6.85
CA LEU A 71 -12.29 3.87 -5.40
C LEU A 71 -11.69 5.04 -4.60
N PHE A 72 -10.60 5.63 -5.08
CA PHE A 72 -9.85 6.66 -4.33
C PHE A 72 -9.83 8.06 -4.97
N ASN A 73 -10.42 8.25 -6.17
CA ASN A 73 -10.39 9.52 -6.91
C ASN A 73 -8.97 10.09 -7.04
N PHE A 74 -8.06 9.32 -7.66
CA PHE A 74 -6.66 9.69 -7.72
C PHE A 74 -6.43 10.93 -8.62
N GLU A 75 -5.52 11.80 -8.20
CA GLU A 75 -5.06 12.89 -9.05
C GLU A 75 -4.21 12.33 -10.21
N ARG A 76 -4.48 12.78 -11.44
CA ARG A 76 -3.72 12.35 -12.63
C ARG A 76 -2.33 12.98 -12.63
N ASN A 77 -1.33 12.21 -13.06
CA ASN A 77 0.06 12.66 -13.17
C ASN A 77 0.67 13.16 -11.85
N SER A 78 0.12 12.73 -10.71
CA SER A 78 0.59 13.13 -9.38
C SER A 78 1.64 12.15 -8.85
N GLN A 79 2.72 12.68 -8.28
CA GLN A 79 3.70 11.86 -7.55
C GLN A 79 3.04 11.17 -6.36
N GLY A 80 2.12 11.86 -5.67
CA GLY A 80 1.39 11.29 -4.53
C GLY A 80 0.57 10.07 -4.92
N THR A 81 -0.17 10.16 -6.03
CA THR A 81 -0.90 9.03 -6.63
C THR A 81 0.04 7.87 -6.94
N THR A 82 1.20 8.14 -7.55
CA THR A 82 2.15 7.07 -7.91
C THR A 82 2.73 6.39 -6.67
N ILE A 83 3.01 7.14 -5.60
CA ILE A 83 3.48 6.62 -4.31
C ILE A 83 2.42 5.71 -3.67
N TRP A 84 1.15 6.12 -3.71
CA TRP A 84 0.02 5.29 -3.26
C TRP A 84 -0.08 3.98 -4.03
N LEU A 85 -0.09 4.07 -5.37
CA LEU A 85 -0.21 2.91 -6.25
C LEU A 85 0.98 1.96 -6.09
N ALA A 86 2.19 2.47 -5.82
CA ALA A 86 3.37 1.66 -5.56
C ALA A 86 3.25 0.83 -4.26
N LEU A 87 2.62 1.39 -3.21
CA LEU A 87 2.34 0.66 -1.97
C LEU A 87 1.25 -0.40 -2.17
N ILE A 88 0.21 -0.05 -2.92
CA ILE A 88 -0.85 -0.99 -3.29
C ILE A 88 -0.27 -2.17 -4.08
N LEU A 89 0.65 -1.90 -5.03
CA LEU A 89 1.36 -2.93 -5.77
C LEU A 89 2.22 -3.80 -4.86
N ALA A 90 2.90 -3.21 -3.86
CA ALA A 90 3.67 -3.97 -2.88
C ALA A 90 2.80 -4.96 -2.10
N ILE A 91 1.61 -4.52 -1.67
CA ILE A 91 0.61 -5.39 -1.02
C ILE A 91 0.12 -6.48 -1.99
N GLN A 92 -0.18 -6.12 -3.24
CA GLN A 92 -0.61 -7.09 -4.26
C GLN A 92 0.41 -8.20 -4.45
N ASP A 93 1.70 -7.84 -4.61
CA ASP A 93 2.77 -8.80 -4.88
C ASP A 93 3.07 -9.69 -3.66
N LEU A 94 3.12 -9.10 -2.46
CA LEU A 94 3.46 -9.82 -1.24
C LEU A 94 2.43 -10.90 -0.90
N TYR A 95 1.15 -10.62 -1.16
CA TYR A 95 0.05 -11.56 -0.91
C TYR A 95 -0.43 -12.29 -2.16
N ARG A 96 0.17 -12.01 -3.32
CA ARG A 96 -0.18 -12.57 -4.63
C ARG A 96 -1.68 -12.44 -4.93
N PHE A 97 -2.24 -11.26 -4.68
CA PHE A 97 -3.66 -11.02 -4.91
C PHE A 97 -4.02 -10.95 -6.39
N SER A 98 -5.14 -11.57 -6.75
CA SER A 98 -5.85 -11.21 -7.98
C SER A 98 -6.36 -9.77 -7.89
N ASP A 99 -6.64 -9.15 -9.04
CA ASP A 99 -7.18 -7.78 -9.09
C ASP A 99 -8.51 -7.66 -8.32
N GLU A 100 -9.40 -8.65 -8.42
CA GLU A 100 -10.65 -8.70 -7.65
C GLU A 100 -10.41 -8.69 -6.15
N LYS A 101 -9.44 -9.50 -5.69
CA LYS A 101 -9.09 -9.57 -4.26
C LYS A 101 -8.44 -8.27 -3.80
N LEU A 102 -7.57 -7.68 -4.61
CA LEU A 102 -6.95 -6.40 -4.32
C LEU A 102 -7.99 -5.30 -4.16
N VAL A 103 -8.94 -5.18 -5.09
CA VAL A 103 -10.06 -4.21 -5.00
C VAL A 103 -10.87 -4.45 -3.71
N SER A 104 -11.17 -5.70 -3.38
CA SER A 104 -11.88 -6.04 -2.14
C SER A 104 -11.10 -5.66 -0.87
N VAL A 105 -9.77 -5.76 -0.87
CA VAL A 105 -8.93 -5.35 0.26
C VAL A 105 -8.87 -3.82 0.32
N MET A 106 -8.66 -3.15 -0.81
CA MET A 106 -8.54 -1.69 -0.86
C MET A 106 -9.82 -0.97 -0.45
N LYS A 107 -11.00 -1.57 -0.66
CA LYS A 107 -12.28 -1.03 -0.16
C LYS A 107 -12.35 -0.87 1.37
N GLN A 108 -11.45 -1.53 2.11
CA GLN A 108 -11.39 -1.44 3.57
C GLN A 108 -10.56 -0.25 4.08
N VAL A 109 -9.80 0.41 3.19
CA VAL A 109 -9.00 1.58 3.55
C VAL A 109 -9.91 2.80 3.65
N SER A 110 -9.89 3.47 4.80
CA SER A 110 -10.72 4.66 5.05
C SER A 110 -9.90 5.95 5.18
N VAL A 111 -8.56 5.86 5.18
CA VAL A 111 -7.69 7.05 5.21
C VAL A 111 -7.91 7.88 3.94
N ARG A 112 -8.34 9.13 4.13
CA ARG A 112 -8.38 10.17 3.10
C ARG A 112 -7.49 11.32 3.61
N LYS A 113 -6.40 11.61 2.90
CA LYS A 113 -5.52 12.77 3.15
C LYS A 113 -5.73 13.78 2.04
#